data_AF-A0A849WE78-F1
#
_entry.id   AF-A0A849WE78-F1
#
_cell.length_a   1.000
_cell.length_b   1.000
_cell.length_c   1.000
_cell.angle_alpha   90.00
_cell.angle_beta   90.00
_cell.angle_gamma   90.00
#
_symmetry.space_group_name_H-M   'P 1'
#
loop_
_entity.id
_entity.type
_entity.pdbx_description
1 polymer ?
#
loop_
_entity_poly.entity_id
_entity_poly.type
_entity_poly.pdbx_seq_one_letter_code
_entity_poly.pdbx_strand_id
1 'polypeptide(L)'
;MIYFNHYLLFSIPLALSLYFFGYKLAKRITSQKHKKIAFVVMLICVFPGLIIPIISITIILKLQISADLTLLLSLEGVELLPCFLAFPVAYLVTLKPMAEKIRWNIFSKYIIFICFMNIISCYLDNFLFPVEGRAKIKDLWHNNVCLQSTEYTCSPASLANILNYYGIKETEKTLAKGCYTSCRGTYTHYLIRCARKYGMECKVYATIKPEEIPIPSIITVKYLDSVLHSVAALAKENDRLLIADPMSGKTFYTYQELQKRHFTGHVIHVLKK
;
A
#
# COMPACT_ATOMS: atom_id res chain seq x y z
N MET A 1 -1.49 3.92 -20.91
CA MET A 1 -0.60 4.84 -20.18
C MET A 1 -0.42 4.25 -18.79
N ILE A 2 0.79 3.74 -18.48
CA ILE A 2 1.05 3.02 -17.22
C ILE A 2 0.51 3.82 -16.04
N TYR A 3 -0.34 3.21 -15.22
CA TYR A 3 -0.92 3.85 -14.06
C TYR A 3 0.07 3.76 -12.90
N PHE A 4 0.81 4.84 -12.67
CA PHE A 4 1.70 4.94 -11.53
C PHE A 4 1.23 6.02 -10.55
N ASN A 5 1.62 5.86 -9.31
CA ASN A 5 1.35 6.84 -8.27
C ASN A 5 2.11 8.14 -8.58
N HIS A 6 1.38 9.24 -8.78
CA HIS A 6 1.93 10.53 -9.19
C HIS A 6 2.92 11.12 -8.18
N TYR A 7 2.90 10.67 -6.91
CA TYR A 7 3.89 11.03 -5.90
C TYR A 7 5.33 10.65 -6.28
N LEU A 8 5.52 9.73 -7.23
CA LEU A 8 6.84 9.45 -7.80
C LEU A 8 7.50 10.70 -8.39
N LEU A 9 6.72 11.55 -9.08
CA LEU A 9 7.22 12.78 -9.72
C LEU A 9 7.68 13.82 -8.68
N PHE A 10 7.12 13.77 -7.47
CA PHE A 10 7.46 14.66 -6.37
C PHE A 10 8.57 14.09 -5.48
N SER A 11 8.69 12.76 -5.41
CA SER A 11 9.64 12.07 -4.52
C SER A 11 11.10 12.41 -4.85
N ILE A 12 11.47 12.42 -6.14
CA ILE A 12 12.85 12.67 -6.56
C ILE A 12 13.26 14.13 -6.28
N PRO A 13 12.51 15.16 -6.73
CA PRO A 13 12.84 16.55 -6.41
C PRO A 13 12.88 16.84 -4.91
N LEU A 14 11.95 16.27 -4.14
CA LEU A 14 11.90 16.43 -2.69
C LEU A 14 13.14 15.82 -2.02
N ALA A 15 13.50 14.58 -2.38
CA ALA A 15 14.67 13.92 -1.83
C ALA A 15 15.97 14.67 -2.16
N LEU A 16 16.13 15.15 -3.41
CA LEU A 16 17.28 15.97 -3.81
C LEU A 16 17.36 17.29 -3.03
N SER A 17 16.21 17.95 -2.81
CA SER A 17 16.14 19.19 -2.03
C SER A 17 16.53 18.97 -0.57
N LEU A 18 16.01 17.91 0.05
CA LEU A 18 16.35 17.52 1.43
C LEU A 18 17.82 17.12 1.56
N TYR A 19 18.35 16.40 0.57
CA TYR A 19 19.76 16.04 0.51
C TYR A 19 20.65 17.29 0.46
N PHE A 20 20.36 18.21 -0.46
CA PHE A 20 21.12 19.45 -0.61
C PHE A 20 21.05 20.33 0.66
N PHE A 21 19.88 20.37 1.30
CA PHE A 21 19.71 21.06 2.57
C PHE A 21 20.57 20.44 3.68
N GLY A 22 20.55 19.12 3.83
CA GLY A 22 21.39 18.40 4.80
C GLY A 22 22.89 18.63 4.58
N TYR A 23 23.32 18.61 3.32
CA TYR A 23 24.70 18.94 2.92
C TYR A 23 25.10 20.37 3.31
N LYS A 24 24.27 21.36 2.97
CA LYS A 24 24.53 22.78 3.31
C LYS A 24 24.58 22.99 4.82
N LEU A 25 23.66 22.35 5.55
CA LEU A 25 23.58 22.45 7.00
C LEU A 25 24.82 21.87 7.68
N ALA A 26 25.29 20.70 7.25
CA ALA A 26 26.51 20.07 7.77
C ALA A 26 27.75 20.95 7.63
N LYS A 27 27.86 21.71 6.52
CA LYS A 27 28.97 22.65 6.30
C LYS A 27 28.90 23.93 7.13
N ARG A 28 27.70 24.38 7.50
CA ARG A 28 27.49 25.65 8.22
C ARG A 28 27.52 25.49 9.74
N ILE A 29 27.12 24.33 10.26
CA ILE A 29 27.07 24.10 11.71
C ILE A 29 28.48 23.79 12.26
N THR A 30 29.06 24.77 12.95
CA THR A 30 30.35 24.62 13.65
C THR A 30 30.16 24.39 15.15
N SER A 31 29.19 25.06 15.78
CA SER A 31 28.91 25.03 17.22
C SER A 31 28.32 23.71 17.71
N GLN A 32 28.80 23.20 18.85
CA GLN A 32 28.32 21.95 19.46
C GLN A 32 26.84 21.97 19.85
N LYS A 33 26.33 23.11 20.34
CA LYS A 33 24.89 23.26 20.66
C LYS A 33 24.03 23.01 19.42
N HIS A 34 24.42 23.60 18.29
CA HIS A 34 23.70 23.45 17.02
C HIS A 34 23.84 22.05 16.43
N LYS A 35 24.97 21.36 16.64
CA LYS A 35 25.12 19.94 16.27
C LYS A 35 24.14 19.04 17.01
N LYS A 36 23.95 19.26 18.32
CA LYS A 36 22.95 18.51 19.11
C LYS A 36 21.52 18.74 18.59
N ILE A 37 21.17 19.98 18.27
CA ILE A 37 19.86 20.31 17.68
C ILE A 37 19.69 19.61 16.33
N ALA A 38 20.68 19.70 15.44
CA ALA A 38 20.65 19.04 14.14
C ALA A 38 20.49 17.51 14.28
N PHE A 39 21.16 16.90 15.28
CA PHE A 39 21.01 15.49 15.59
C PHE A 39 19.57 15.10 15.96
N VAL A 40 18.93 15.89 16.83
CA VAL A 40 17.51 15.65 17.19
C VAL A 40 16.60 15.77 15.96
N VAL A 41 16.79 16.80 15.13
CA VAL A 41 16.03 16.95 13.87
C VAL A 41 16.24 15.77 12.94
N MET A 42 17.48 15.29 12.81
CA MET A 42 17.77 14.09 12.02
C MET A 42 17.03 12.86 12.52
N LEU A 43 16.99 12.62 13.84
CA LEU A 43 16.25 11.49 14.41
C LEU A 43 14.75 11.57 14.08
N ILE A 44 14.16 12.77 14.14
CA ILE A 44 12.76 13.00 13.76
C ILE A 44 12.54 12.67 12.29
N CYS A 45 13.46 13.01 11.39
CA CYS A 45 13.36 12.70 9.95
C CYS A 45 13.61 11.22 9.62
N VAL A 46 14.42 10.50 10.42
CA VAL A 46 14.72 9.09 10.19
C VAL A 46 13.47 8.22 10.37
N PHE A 47 12.66 8.50 11.39
CA PHE A 47 11.48 7.69 11.70
C PHE A 47 10.47 7.55 10.54
N PRO A 48 9.95 8.63 9.92
CA PRO A 48 9.09 8.52 8.75
C PRO A 48 9.82 7.90 7.55
N GLY A 49 11.11 8.19 7.43
CA GLY A 49 11.96 7.65 6.37
C GLY A 49 12.11 6.13 6.39
N LEU A 50 12.03 5.50 7.57
CA LEU A 50 12.18 4.05 7.73
C LEU A 50 10.86 3.26 7.67
N ILE A 51 9.72 3.93 7.50
CA ILE A 51 8.42 3.24 7.54
C ILE A 51 8.29 2.15 6.46
N ILE A 52 8.66 2.48 5.21
CA ILE A 52 8.59 1.57 4.07
C ILE A 52 9.53 0.39 4.20
N PRO A 53 10.84 0.54 4.51
CA PRO A 53 11.71 -0.62 4.67
C PRO A 53 11.26 -1.53 5.84
N ILE A 54 10.73 -0.95 6.93
CA ILE A 54 10.12 -1.75 8.01
C ILE A 54 8.95 -2.59 7.48
N ILE A 55 8.09 -2.01 6.64
CA ILE A 55 6.98 -2.73 6.02
C ILE A 55 7.48 -3.80 5.05
N SER A 56 8.45 -3.49 4.20
CA SER A 56 9.03 -4.46 3.27
C SER A 56 9.60 -5.67 4.02
N ILE A 57 10.31 -5.43 5.14
CA ILE A 57 10.81 -6.49 6.02
C ILE A 57 9.65 -7.29 6.63
N THR A 58 8.61 -6.61 7.11
CA THR A 58 7.41 -7.25 7.70
C THR A 58 6.75 -8.20 6.70
N ILE A 59 6.60 -7.77 5.44
CA ILE A 59 6.06 -8.58 4.34
C ILE A 59 6.97 -9.79 4.03
N ILE A 60 8.29 -9.57 3.92
CA ILE A 60 9.27 -10.64 3.66
C ILE A 60 9.25 -11.69 4.76
N LEU A 61 9.15 -11.26 6.02
CA LEU A 61 9.05 -12.14 7.18
C LEU A 61 7.65 -12.73 7.38
N LYS A 62 6.70 -12.47 6.47
CA LYS A 62 5.30 -12.89 6.54
C LYS A 62 4.62 -12.50 7.86
N LEU A 63 5.08 -11.41 8.46
CA LEU A 63 4.48 -10.83 9.65
C LEU A 63 3.20 -10.10 9.26
N GLN A 64 2.18 -10.25 10.09
CA GLN A 64 0.89 -9.62 9.86
C GLN A 64 1.00 -8.11 10.09
N ILE A 65 0.60 -7.32 9.11
CA ILE A 65 0.55 -5.86 9.21
C ILE A 65 -0.68 -5.49 10.06
N SER A 66 -0.50 -4.60 11.04
CA SER A 66 -1.60 -4.12 11.88
C SER A 66 -2.62 -3.32 11.07
N ALA A 67 -3.86 -3.27 11.56
CA ALA A 67 -4.92 -2.45 10.98
C ALA A 67 -4.52 -0.97 10.92
N ASP A 68 -3.92 -0.46 11.99
CA ASP A 68 -3.47 0.93 12.10
C ASP A 68 -2.38 1.27 11.08
N LEU A 69 -1.40 0.38 10.88
CA LEU A 69 -0.35 0.60 9.89
C LEU A 69 -0.92 0.56 8.47
N THR A 70 -1.89 -0.31 8.21
CA THR A 70 -2.61 -0.34 6.92
C THR A 70 -3.36 0.97 6.67
N LEU A 71 -4.03 1.51 7.69
CA LEU A 71 -4.73 2.79 7.60
C LEU A 71 -3.75 3.95 7.43
N LEU A 72 -2.61 3.95 8.12
CA LEU A 72 -1.55 4.94 7.94
C LEU A 72 -1.02 4.95 6.49
N LEU A 73 -0.78 3.77 5.91
CA LEU A 73 -0.34 3.65 4.51
C LEU A 73 -1.40 4.06 3.49
N SER A 74 -2.67 4.03 3.87
CA SER A 74 -3.74 4.49 2.99
C SER A 74 -3.84 6.01 2.87
N LEU A 75 -3.13 6.77 3.72
CA LEU A 75 -3.05 8.24 3.62
C LEU A 75 -2.40 8.66 2.29
N GLU A 76 -2.92 9.73 1.70
CA GLU A 76 -2.34 10.27 0.47
C GLU A 76 -0.98 10.89 0.74
N GLY A 77 0.00 10.62 -0.13
CA GLY A 77 1.35 11.18 -0.02
C GLY A 77 2.27 10.45 0.95
N VAL A 78 1.83 9.35 1.57
CA VAL A 78 2.69 8.54 2.46
C VAL A 78 3.95 8.02 1.76
N GLU A 79 3.91 7.88 0.43
CA GLU A 79 5.04 7.46 -0.39
C GLU A 79 6.16 8.51 -0.46
N LEU A 80 5.92 9.73 0.03
CA LEU A 80 6.93 10.78 0.19
C LEU A 80 7.73 10.65 1.49
N LEU A 81 7.26 9.87 2.47
CA LEU A 81 7.95 9.72 3.77
C LEU A 81 9.39 9.18 3.63
N PRO A 82 9.69 8.20 2.75
CA PRO A 82 11.07 7.77 2.45
C PRO A 82 12.03 8.91 2.08
N CYS A 83 11.55 9.99 1.46
CA CYS A 83 12.39 11.11 1.06
C CYS A 83 13.05 11.79 2.26
N PHE A 84 12.47 11.69 3.47
CA PHE A 84 13.03 12.26 4.69
C PHE A 84 14.35 11.62 5.11
N LEU A 85 14.69 10.40 4.65
CA LEU A 85 16.01 9.81 4.83
C LEU A 85 17.13 10.58 4.12
N ALA A 86 16.81 11.32 3.04
CA ALA A 86 17.82 12.01 2.26
C ALA A 86 18.55 13.10 3.07
N PHE A 87 17.84 13.76 4.00
CA PHE A 87 18.39 14.79 4.88
C PHE A 87 19.48 14.25 5.84
N PRO A 88 19.19 13.28 6.74
CA PRO A 88 20.20 12.73 7.65
C PRO A 88 21.33 12.03 6.90
N VAL A 89 21.04 11.35 5.78
CA VAL A 89 22.07 10.75 4.92
C VAL A 89 23.05 11.80 4.41
N ALA A 90 22.55 12.90 3.85
CA ALA A 90 23.39 13.97 3.34
C ALA A 90 24.24 14.62 4.44
N TYR A 91 23.63 14.88 5.60
CA TYR A 91 24.32 15.46 6.73
C TYR A 91 25.48 14.56 7.20
N LEU A 92 25.20 13.28 7.45
CA LEU A 92 26.19 12.31 7.92
C LEU A 92 27.32 12.11 6.91
N VAL A 93 27.00 11.85 5.64
CA VAL A 93 28.00 11.65 4.57
C VAL A 93 28.95 12.86 4.44
N THR A 94 28.46 14.07 4.74
CA THR A 94 29.26 15.30 4.67
C THR A 94 30.25 15.44 5.82
N LEU A 95 29.98 14.86 6.99
CA LEU A 95 30.82 14.95 8.20
C LEU A 95 32.11 14.11 8.17
N LYS A 96 32.72 13.92 6.99
CA LYS A 96 33.88 13.04 6.72
C LYS A 96 34.78 12.78 7.94
N PRO A 97 34.89 11.53 8.43
CA PRO A 97 35.88 11.18 9.44
C PRO A 97 37.28 11.43 8.88
N MET A 98 38.11 12.10 9.68
CA MET A 98 39.43 12.57 9.25
C MET A 98 40.42 11.43 8.97
N ALA A 99 40.22 10.24 9.56
CA ALA A 99 41.17 9.13 9.56
C ALA A 99 41.04 8.14 8.38
N GLU A 100 39.90 8.03 7.70
CA GLU A 100 39.67 6.97 6.69
C GLU A 100 38.94 7.47 5.42
N LYS A 101 39.52 8.47 4.76
CA LYS A 101 38.91 9.17 3.61
C LYS A 101 38.47 8.25 2.45
N ILE A 102 39.23 7.19 2.15
CA ILE A 102 38.92 6.24 1.06
C ILE A 102 37.73 5.35 1.42
N ARG A 103 37.74 4.70 2.59
CA ARG A 103 36.64 3.85 3.08
C ARG A 103 35.34 4.64 3.20
N TRP A 104 35.41 5.88 3.67
CA TRP A 104 34.24 6.77 3.77
C TRP A 104 33.61 7.11 2.41
N ASN A 105 34.44 7.36 1.39
CA ASN A 105 33.93 7.63 0.04
C ASN A 105 33.20 6.42 -0.56
N ILE A 106 33.63 5.20 -0.25
CA ILE A 106 32.95 3.97 -0.68
C ILE A 106 31.65 3.79 0.10
N PHE A 107 31.70 3.89 1.43
CA PHE A 107 30.54 3.72 2.32
C PHE A 107 29.42 4.71 2.01
N SER A 108 29.76 5.98 1.79
CA SER A 108 28.79 7.03 1.44
C SER A 108 28.03 6.75 0.14
N LYS A 109 28.68 6.18 -0.88
CA LYS A 109 28.00 5.77 -2.13
C LYS A 109 26.93 4.71 -1.88
N TYR A 110 27.24 3.71 -1.05
CA TYR A 110 26.27 2.67 -0.69
C TYR A 110 25.09 3.23 0.10
N ILE A 111 25.32 4.13 1.07
CA ILE A 111 24.22 4.76 1.81
C ILE A 111 23.31 5.54 0.86
N ILE A 112 23.88 6.35 -0.04
CA ILE A 112 23.10 7.11 -1.03
C ILE A 112 22.29 6.17 -1.92
N PHE A 113 22.91 5.08 -2.39
CA PHE A 113 22.23 4.07 -3.20
C PHE A 113 21.07 3.41 -2.44
N ILE A 114 21.28 3.00 -1.19
CA ILE A 114 20.23 2.41 -0.34
C ILE A 114 19.08 3.40 -0.15
N CYS A 115 19.38 4.68 0.12
CA CYS A 115 18.36 5.73 0.24
C CYS A 115 17.55 5.91 -1.05
N PHE A 116 18.22 5.87 -2.21
CA PHE A 116 17.55 5.94 -3.51
C PHE A 116 16.65 4.71 -3.75
N MET A 117 17.18 3.51 -3.52
CA MET A 117 16.41 2.27 -3.64
C MET A 117 15.20 2.25 -2.71
N ASN A 118 15.31 2.84 -1.53
CA ASN A 118 14.21 2.97 -0.58
C ASN A 118 13.04 3.78 -1.15
N ILE A 119 13.33 4.93 -1.76
CA ILE A 119 12.31 5.77 -2.41
C ILE A 119 11.67 5.03 -3.58
N ILE A 120 12.48 4.42 -4.45
CA ILE A 120 11.98 3.72 -5.63
C ILE A 120 11.14 2.50 -5.27
N SER A 121 11.44 1.81 -4.16
CA SER A 121 10.75 0.58 -3.75
C SER A 121 9.23 0.73 -3.61
N CYS A 122 8.74 1.93 -3.25
CA CYS A 122 7.30 2.23 -3.13
C CYS A 122 6.54 2.11 -4.47
N TYR A 123 7.27 2.16 -5.59
CA TYR A 123 6.72 2.29 -6.94
C TYR A 123 7.09 1.12 -7.85
N LEU A 124 8.00 0.24 -7.40
CA LEU A 124 8.58 -0.82 -8.23
C LEU A 124 7.54 -1.71 -8.88
N ASP A 125 6.52 -2.14 -8.15
CA ASP A 125 5.55 -3.10 -8.68
C ASP A 125 4.73 -2.52 -9.83
N ASN A 126 4.29 -1.27 -9.72
CA ASN A 126 3.51 -0.60 -10.76
C ASN A 126 4.34 -0.36 -12.03
N PHE A 127 5.65 -0.19 -11.87
CA PHE A 127 6.56 0.06 -12.98
C PHE A 127 7.06 -1.23 -13.65
N LEU A 128 7.46 -2.24 -12.87
CA LEU A 128 8.01 -3.50 -13.37
C LEU A 128 6.91 -4.48 -13.83
N PHE A 129 5.74 -4.40 -13.22
CA PHE A 129 4.62 -5.32 -13.46
C PHE A 129 3.32 -4.56 -13.79
N PRO A 130 3.31 -3.68 -14.81
CA PRO A 130 2.09 -2.98 -15.18
C PRO A 130 1.06 -3.96 -15.73
N VAL A 131 -0.21 -3.78 -15.37
CA VAL A 131 -1.31 -4.57 -15.97
C VAL A 131 -1.47 -4.22 -17.44
N GLU A 132 -1.36 -2.93 -17.77
CA GLU A 132 -1.39 -2.47 -19.14
C GLU A 132 -0.26 -3.08 -19.98
N GLY A 133 -0.61 -3.67 -21.11
CA GLY A 133 0.33 -4.36 -22.00
C GLY A 133 0.45 -5.86 -21.71
N ARG A 134 0.04 -6.34 -20.53
CA ARG A 134 -0.03 -7.77 -20.22
C ARG A 134 -1.43 -8.35 -20.29
N ALA A 135 -2.43 -7.57 -19.86
CA ALA A 135 -3.83 -7.96 -19.92
C ALA A 135 -4.73 -6.79 -20.29
N LYS A 136 -5.86 -7.09 -20.94
CA LYS A 136 -6.91 -6.11 -21.22
C LYS A 136 -8.00 -6.26 -20.17
N ILE A 137 -8.09 -5.29 -19.27
CA ILE A 137 -9.21 -5.21 -18.32
C ILE A 137 -10.49 -4.93 -19.11
N LYS A 138 -11.51 -5.76 -18.90
CA LYS A 138 -12.84 -5.68 -19.52
C LYS A 138 -13.86 -5.48 -18.42
N ASP A 139 -14.77 -4.53 -18.60
CA ASP A 139 -15.83 -4.30 -17.63
C ASP A 139 -16.90 -5.37 -17.79
N LEU A 140 -16.85 -6.39 -16.94
CA LEU A 140 -17.75 -7.55 -16.98
C LEU A 140 -18.74 -7.47 -15.81
N TRP A 141 -20.03 -7.37 -16.14
CA TRP A 141 -21.12 -7.42 -15.16
C TRP A 141 -22.04 -8.59 -15.45
N HIS A 142 -22.31 -9.41 -14.44
CA HIS A 142 -23.25 -10.51 -14.52
C HIS A 142 -24.12 -10.52 -13.25
N ASN A 143 -25.44 -10.54 -13.40
CA ASN A 143 -26.40 -10.56 -12.27
C ASN A 143 -26.10 -9.49 -11.19
N ASN A 144 -25.81 -8.26 -11.61
CA ASN A 144 -25.42 -7.14 -10.74
C ASN A 144 -24.17 -7.44 -9.88
N VAL A 145 -23.22 -8.21 -10.41
CA VAL A 145 -21.88 -8.45 -9.86
C VAL A 145 -20.85 -8.06 -10.90
N CYS A 146 -19.89 -7.25 -10.51
CA CYS A 146 -18.67 -7.00 -11.26
C CYS A 146 -17.78 -8.25 -11.15
N LEU A 147 -17.51 -8.87 -12.29
CA LEU A 147 -16.56 -9.97 -12.41
C LEU A 147 -15.17 -9.42 -12.71
N GLN A 148 -14.13 -10.11 -12.25
CA GLN A 148 -12.76 -9.79 -12.62
C GLN A 148 -12.47 -10.31 -14.03
N SER A 149 -11.84 -9.48 -14.85
CA SER A 149 -11.40 -9.88 -16.20
C SER A 149 -9.95 -10.36 -16.25
N THR A 150 -9.20 -10.19 -15.16
CA THR A 150 -7.80 -10.62 -15.01
C THR A 150 -7.57 -11.26 -13.65
N GLU A 151 -6.51 -12.06 -13.49
CA GLU A 151 -6.20 -12.70 -12.20
C GLU A 151 -5.74 -11.70 -11.11
N TYR A 152 -5.45 -10.44 -11.47
CA TYR A 152 -4.90 -9.43 -10.56
C TYR A 152 -5.94 -8.41 -10.04
N THR A 153 -7.17 -8.47 -10.54
CA THR A 153 -8.20 -7.43 -10.36
C THR A 153 -9.36 -7.85 -9.46
N CYS A 154 -9.20 -8.91 -8.67
CA CYS A 154 -10.20 -9.34 -7.68
C CYS A 154 -10.56 -8.24 -6.67
N SER A 155 -9.58 -7.49 -6.15
CA SER A 155 -9.82 -6.40 -5.20
C SER A 155 -10.58 -5.21 -5.80
N PRO A 156 -10.18 -4.62 -6.96
CA PRO A 156 -10.97 -3.55 -7.59
C PRO A 156 -12.36 -4.01 -8.04
N ALA A 157 -12.52 -5.25 -8.52
CA ALA A 157 -13.85 -5.80 -8.82
C ALA A 157 -14.71 -5.96 -7.55
N SER A 158 -14.11 -6.38 -6.44
CA SER A 158 -14.79 -6.42 -5.13
C SER A 158 -15.21 -5.02 -4.67
N LEU A 159 -14.35 -4.01 -4.85
CA LEU A 159 -14.72 -2.63 -4.56
C LEU A 159 -15.86 -2.14 -5.47
N ALA A 160 -15.88 -2.50 -6.76
CA ALA A 160 -17.02 -2.21 -7.65
C ALA A 160 -18.32 -2.81 -7.11
N ASN A 161 -18.28 -4.05 -6.60
CA ASN A 161 -19.42 -4.70 -5.98
C ASN A 161 -19.92 -3.96 -4.72
N ILE A 162 -19.00 -3.49 -3.88
CA ILE A 162 -19.32 -2.69 -2.69
C ILE A 162 -19.90 -1.31 -3.06
N LEU A 163 -19.30 -0.61 -4.03
CA LEU A 163 -19.82 0.68 -4.50
C LEU A 163 -21.22 0.50 -5.09
N ASN A 164 -21.42 -0.56 -5.87
CA ASN A 164 -22.71 -0.91 -6.44
C ASN A 164 -23.77 -1.22 -5.37
N TYR A 165 -23.39 -1.86 -4.26
CA TYR A 165 -24.28 -2.04 -3.09
C TYR A 165 -24.80 -0.68 -2.56
N TYR A 166 -23.96 0.35 -2.58
CA TYR A 166 -24.34 1.72 -2.19
C TYR A 166 -24.98 2.57 -3.30
N GLY A 167 -25.28 1.95 -4.46
CA GLY A 167 -25.84 2.62 -5.62
C GLY A 167 -24.85 3.42 -6.48
N ILE A 168 -23.55 3.31 -6.21
CA ILE A 168 -22.48 3.98 -6.96
C ILE A 168 -21.98 3.03 -8.06
N LYS A 169 -22.19 3.40 -9.32
CA LYS A 169 -21.79 2.59 -10.48
C LYS A 169 -20.39 2.97 -10.93
N GLU A 170 -19.45 2.04 -10.83
CA GLU A 170 -18.08 2.20 -11.28
C GLU A 170 -17.58 0.93 -11.96
N THR A 171 -16.56 1.05 -12.80
CA THR A 171 -16.06 -0.09 -13.59
C THR A 171 -14.81 -0.73 -12.99
N GLU A 172 -14.59 -2.01 -13.27
CA GLU A 172 -13.37 -2.73 -12.88
C GLU A 172 -12.13 -1.96 -13.35
N LYS A 173 -12.14 -1.51 -14.61
CA LYS A 173 -11.02 -0.77 -15.20
C LYS A 173 -10.73 0.55 -14.47
N THR A 174 -11.77 1.34 -14.18
CA THR A 174 -11.62 2.61 -13.47
C THR A 174 -11.06 2.40 -12.07
N LEU A 175 -11.58 1.41 -11.33
CA LEU A 175 -11.12 1.12 -9.98
C LEU A 175 -9.73 0.49 -9.96
N ALA A 176 -9.38 -0.39 -10.89
CA ALA A 176 -8.04 -0.96 -10.99
C ALA A 176 -6.99 0.14 -11.24
N LYS A 177 -7.31 1.12 -12.09
CA LYS A 177 -6.49 2.33 -12.27
C LYS A 177 -6.40 3.15 -10.98
N GLY A 178 -7.52 3.38 -10.29
CA GLY A 178 -7.57 4.14 -9.05
C GLY A 178 -6.82 3.50 -7.88
N CYS A 179 -6.74 2.16 -7.86
CA CYS A 179 -6.03 1.38 -6.86
C CYS A 179 -4.56 1.10 -7.22
N TYR A 180 -4.06 1.62 -8.35
CA TYR A 180 -2.72 1.29 -8.85
C TYR A 180 -2.48 -0.22 -8.90
N THR A 181 -3.44 -0.99 -9.44
CA THR A 181 -3.32 -2.43 -9.57
C THR A 181 -2.16 -2.79 -10.52
N SER A 182 -1.35 -3.77 -10.11
CA SER A 182 -0.24 -4.34 -10.89
C SER A 182 -0.51 -5.82 -11.21
N CYS A 183 0.35 -6.46 -12.00
CA CYS A 183 0.31 -7.93 -12.18
C CYS A 183 0.73 -8.72 -10.92
N ARG A 184 0.99 -8.03 -9.80
CA ARG A 184 1.13 -8.65 -8.47
C ARG A 184 -0.14 -8.51 -7.64
N GLY A 185 -1.20 -7.94 -8.22
CA GLY A 185 -2.46 -7.66 -7.53
C GLY A 185 -2.57 -6.21 -7.06
N THR A 186 -3.43 -6.01 -6.07
CA THR A 186 -3.75 -4.70 -5.50
C THR A 186 -3.40 -4.66 -4.03
N TYR A 187 -2.63 -3.67 -3.61
CA TYR A 187 -2.34 -3.46 -2.20
C TYR A 187 -3.56 -2.90 -1.44
N THR A 188 -3.82 -3.43 -0.24
CA THR A 188 -4.93 -3.02 0.63
C THR A 188 -4.99 -1.51 0.86
N HIS A 189 -3.85 -0.86 1.08
CA HIS A 189 -3.80 0.58 1.35
C HIS A 189 -4.24 1.42 0.14
N TYR A 190 -3.92 1.00 -1.08
CA TYR A 190 -4.41 1.66 -2.29
C TYR A 190 -5.90 1.40 -2.53
N LEU A 191 -6.40 0.21 -2.20
CA LEU A 191 -7.84 -0.09 -2.26
C LEU A 191 -8.65 0.83 -1.33
N ILE A 192 -8.20 0.99 -0.08
CA ILE A 192 -8.80 1.91 0.89
C ILE A 192 -8.74 3.36 0.40
N ARG A 193 -7.59 3.79 -0.13
CA ARG A 193 -7.44 5.14 -0.69
C ARG A 193 -8.40 5.36 -1.87
N CYS A 194 -8.56 4.36 -2.73
CA CYS A 194 -9.51 4.41 -3.84
C CYS A 194 -10.95 4.52 -3.34
N ALA A 195 -11.37 3.68 -2.39
CA ALA A 195 -12.71 3.75 -1.79
C ALA A 195 -13.04 5.14 -1.22
N ARG A 196 -12.07 5.78 -0.54
CA ARG A 196 -12.24 7.13 0.01
C ARG A 196 -12.51 8.20 -1.05
N LYS A 197 -12.01 8.05 -2.27
CA LYS A 197 -12.30 8.98 -3.38
C LYS A 197 -13.77 8.96 -3.79
N TYR A 198 -14.48 7.87 -3.46
CA TYR A 198 -15.92 7.73 -3.66
C TYR A 198 -16.74 8.08 -2.41
N GLY A 199 -16.14 8.78 -1.44
CA GLY A 199 -16.83 9.19 -0.21
C GLY A 199 -17.01 8.07 0.81
N MET A 200 -16.30 6.95 0.67
CA MET A 200 -16.37 5.85 1.63
C MET A 200 -15.42 6.08 2.82
N GLU A 201 -15.81 5.61 4.00
CA GLU A 201 -14.93 5.35 5.13
C GLU A 201 -14.54 3.87 5.14
N CYS A 202 -13.35 3.52 5.63
CA CYS A 202 -12.93 2.14 5.76
C CYS A 202 -12.40 1.84 7.16
N LYS A 203 -12.84 0.72 7.73
CA LYS A 203 -12.27 0.11 8.95
C LYS A 203 -11.59 -1.19 8.57
N VAL A 204 -10.40 -1.44 9.12
CA VAL A 204 -9.61 -2.63 8.83
C VAL A 204 -9.60 -3.53 10.05
N TYR A 205 -9.87 -4.81 9.83
CA TYR A 205 -9.75 -5.86 10.83
C TYR A 205 -8.67 -6.81 10.36
N ALA A 206 -7.61 -6.96 11.16
CA ALA A 206 -6.49 -7.81 10.82
C ALA A 206 -6.88 -9.30 10.94
N THR A 207 -7.66 -9.65 11.97
CA THR A 207 -8.18 -10.99 12.22
C THR A 207 -9.52 -10.90 12.94
N ILE A 208 -10.59 -11.38 12.32
CA ILE A 208 -11.91 -11.58 12.92
C ILE A 208 -12.50 -12.93 12.50
N LYS A 209 -13.51 -13.41 13.21
CA LYS A 209 -14.23 -14.63 12.83
C LYS A 209 -15.29 -14.35 11.76
N PRO A 210 -15.70 -15.35 10.94
CA PRO A 210 -16.74 -15.16 9.92
C PRO A 210 -18.06 -14.59 10.47
N GLU A 211 -18.43 -14.98 11.69
CA GLU A 211 -19.67 -14.54 12.36
C GLU A 211 -19.66 -13.05 12.70
N GLU A 212 -18.47 -12.46 12.83
CA GLU A 212 -18.22 -11.08 13.24
C GLU A 212 -18.03 -10.14 12.06
N ILE A 213 -18.04 -10.65 10.81
CA ILE A 213 -17.83 -9.85 9.60
C ILE A 213 -18.92 -8.77 9.50
N PRO A 214 -18.55 -7.47 9.54
CA PRO A 214 -19.50 -6.40 9.29
C PRO A 214 -19.84 -6.32 7.80
N ILE A 215 -20.96 -5.70 7.45
CA ILE A 215 -21.47 -5.65 6.07
C ILE A 215 -21.77 -4.19 5.67
N PRO A 216 -21.45 -3.78 4.42
CA PRO A 216 -20.74 -4.54 3.39
C PRO A 216 -19.21 -4.46 3.58
N SER A 217 -18.50 -5.55 3.31
CA SER A 217 -17.05 -5.61 3.48
C SER A 217 -16.35 -6.33 2.34
N ILE A 218 -15.08 -5.99 2.12
CA ILE A 218 -14.18 -6.80 1.30
C ILE A 218 -13.44 -7.74 2.25
N ILE A 219 -13.52 -9.04 1.99
CA ILE A 219 -12.90 -10.09 2.81
C ILE A 219 -11.85 -10.83 1.98
N THR A 220 -10.82 -11.33 2.65
CA THR A 220 -9.74 -12.09 2.00
C THR A 220 -9.85 -13.58 2.31
N VAL A 221 -9.85 -14.40 1.26
CA VAL A 221 -9.85 -15.88 1.33
C VAL A 221 -8.61 -16.42 0.61
N LYS A 222 -8.26 -17.69 0.82
CA LYS A 222 -7.22 -18.33 -0.01
C LYS A 222 -7.86 -19.18 -1.09
N TYR A 223 -7.43 -18.97 -2.31
CA TYR A 223 -7.73 -19.81 -3.46
C TYR A 223 -6.56 -20.80 -3.68
N LEU A 224 -6.87 -22.09 -3.83
CA LEU A 224 -5.89 -23.17 -4.00
C LEU A 224 -4.72 -23.09 -2.99
N ASP A 225 -5.05 -22.86 -1.72
CA ASP A 225 -4.16 -22.79 -0.54
C ASP A 225 -3.01 -21.77 -0.55
N SER A 226 -2.80 -21.06 -1.67
CA SER A 226 -1.58 -20.28 -1.89
C SER A 226 -1.83 -18.87 -2.43
N VAL A 227 -2.98 -18.62 -3.05
CA VAL A 227 -3.28 -17.32 -3.67
C VAL A 227 -4.32 -16.57 -2.85
N LEU A 228 -3.99 -15.35 -2.40
CA LEU A 228 -4.96 -14.50 -1.73
C LEU A 228 -5.99 -13.99 -2.75
N HIS A 229 -7.27 -14.14 -2.43
CA HIS A 229 -8.39 -13.70 -3.25
C HIS A 229 -9.29 -12.77 -2.45
N SER A 230 -9.72 -11.67 -3.07
CA SER A 230 -10.62 -10.69 -2.45
C SER A 230 -12.03 -10.89 -2.98
N VAL A 231 -13.00 -10.97 -2.07
CA VAL A 231 -14.43 -11.08 -2.40
C VAL A 231 -15.24 -10.07 -1.59
N ALA A 232 -16.40 -9.66 -2.10
CA ALA A 232 -17.28 -8.72 -1.41
C ALA A 232 -18.37 -9.46 -0.62
N ALA A 233 -18.43 -9.28 0.70
CA ALA A 233 -19.53 -9.70 1.55
C ALA A 233 -20.60 -8.60 1.59
N LEU A 234 -21.81 -8.90 1.10
CA LEU A 234 -22.86 -7.91 0.83
C LEU A 234 -24.07 -8.00 1.75
N ALA A 235 -24.33 -9.16 2.33
CA ALA A 235 -25.44 -9.36 3.27
C ALA A 235 -25.12 -10.50 4.23
N LYS A 236 -25.82 -10.52 5.37
CA LYS A 236 -25.78 -11.58 6.35
C LYS A 236 -27.19 -12.10 6.56
N GLU A 237 -27.37 -13.41 6.44
CA GLU A 237 -28.64 -14.10 6.64
C GLU A 237 -28.39 -15.34 7.50
N ASN A 238 -28.92 -15.35 8.73
CA ASN A 238 -28.70 -16.43 9.69
C ASN A 238 -27.19 -16.74 9.88
N ASP A 239 -26.78 -17.94 9.47
CA ASP A 239 -25.42 -18.48 9.53
C ASP A 239 -24.67 -18.36 8.18
N ARG A 240 -25.17 -17.54 7.26
CA ARG A 240 -24.63 -17.38 5.90
C ARG A 240 -24.31 -15.93 5.57
N LEU A 241 -23.33 -15.76 4.70
CA LEU A 241 -22.97 -14.49 4.07
C LEU A 241 -23.26 -14.57 2.58
N LEU A 242 -23.91 -13.53 2.06
CA LEU A 242 -24.02 -13.32 0.62
C LEU A 242 -22.69 -12.75 0.14
N ILE A 243 -21.95 -13.56 -0.62
CA ILE A 243 -20.67 -13.17 -1.21
C ILE A 243 -20.86 -12.90 -2.70
N ALA A 244 -20.44 -11.71 -3.15
CA ALA A 244 -20.17 -11.41 -4.54
C ALA A 244 -18.69 -11.69 -4.83
N ASP A 245 -18.42 -12.88 -5.34
CA ASP A 245 -17.10 -13.35 -5.74
C ASP A 245 -16.80 -12.85 -7.17
N PRO A 246 -15.73 -12.06 -7.38
CA PRO A 246 -15.37 -11.60 -8.71
C PRO A 246 -15.07 -12.71 -9.73
N MET A 247 -14.79 -13.94 -9.30
CA MET A 247 -14.56 -15.06 -10.22
C MET A 247 -15.84 -15.80 -10.60
N SER A 248 -16.82 -15.88 -9.69
CA SER A 248 -17.94 -16.82 -9.79
C SER A 248 -19.33 -16.20 -9.64
N GLY A 249 -19.43 -14.93 -9.29
CA GLY A 249 -20.69 -14.21 -9.11
C GLY A 249 -21.21 -14.25 -7.67
N LYS A 250 -22.55 -14.16 -7.51
CA LYS A 250 -23.21 -14.14 -6.20
C LYS A 250 -23.50 -15.55 -5.71
N THR A 251 -23.04 -15.88 -4.50
CA THR A 251 -23.33 -17.14 -3.83
C THR A 251 -23.46 -16.92 -2.32
N PHE A 252 -24.35 -17.66 -1.67
CA PHE A 252 -24.38 -17.73 -0.21
C PHE A 252 -23.37 -18.77 0.29
N TYR A 253 -22.56 -18.39 1.27
CA TYR A 253 -21.70 -19.32 2.00
C TYR A 253 -22.04 -19.30 3.48
N THR A 254 -22.16 -20.48 4.08
CA THR A 254 -22.14 -20.66 5.53
C THR A 254 -20.79 -20.25 6.09
N TYR A 255 -20.72 -19.92 7.39
CA TYR A 255 -19.44 -19.65 8.06
C TYR A 255 -18.47 -20.83 7.95
N GLN A 256 -18.98 -22.07 8.01
CA GLN A 256 -18.16 -23.27 7.84
C GLN A 256 -17.58 -23.38 6.42
N GLU A 257 -18.35 -23.05 5.39
CA GLU A 257 -17.84 -23.03 4.01
C GLU A 257 -16.79 -21.93 3.79
N LEU A 258 -16.96 -20.76 4.42
CA LEU A 258 -15.94 -19.71 4.39
C LEU A 258 -14.65 -20.14 5.09
N GLN A 259 -14.74 -20.85 6.21
CA GLN A 259 -13.57 -21.44 6.88
C GLN A 259 -12.89 -22.48 5.98
N LYS A 260 -13.66 -23.34 5.30
CA LYS A 260 -13.13 -24.30 4.31
C LYS A 260 -12.48 -23.61 3.11
N ARG A 261 -12.90 -22.39 2.76
CA ARG A 261 -12.25 -21.52 1.77
C ARG A 261 -11.05 -20.77 2.34
N HIS A 262 -10.56 -21.15 3.52
CA HIS A 262 -9.39 -20.56 4.17
C HIS A 262 -9.52 -19.04 4.30
N PHE A 263 -10.68 -18.56 4.75
CA PHE A 263 -10.85 -17.17 5.17
C PHE A 263 -9.71 -16.76 6.12
N THR A 264 -9.04 -15.66 5.82
CA THR A 264 -7.81 -15.27 6.51
C THR A 264 -8.06 -14.47 7.79
N GLY A 265 -9.31 -14.07 8.04
CA GLY A 265 -9.66 -13.12 9.10
C GLY A 265 -9.46 -11.65 8.71
N HIS A 266 -8.81 -11.36 7.57
CA HIS A 266 -8.57 -9.99 7.11
C HIS A 266 -9.81 -9.42 6.42
N VAL A 267 -10.30 -8.29 6.93
CA VAL A 267 -11.54 -7.64 6.48
C VAL A 267 -11.37 -6.13 6.36
N ILE A 268 -11.89 -5.58 5.27
CA ILE A 268 -12.01 -4.15 5.04
C ILE A 268 -13.50 -3.83 5.03
N HIS A 269 -13.99 -3.28 6.13
CA HIS A 269 -15.36 -2.81 6.24
C HIS A 269 -15.47 -1.45 5.57
N VAL A 270 -16.39 -1.32 4.61
CA VAL A 270 -16.54 -0.11 3.80
C VAL A 270 -17.88 0.52 4.10
N LEU A 271 -17.83 1.73 4.68
CA LEU A 271 -18.98 2.49 5.15
C LEU A 271 -19.24 3.67 4.22
N LYS A 272 -20.50 3.95 3.90
CA LYS A 272 -20.87 5.21 3.24
C LYS A 272 -20.88 6.32 4.30
N LYS A 273 -20.19 7.43 4.02
CA LYS A 273 -20.25 8.65 4.84
C LYS A 273 -21.62 9.32 4.78
#